data_AF-A0A0T6B7Q7-F1
#
_entry.id   AF-A0A0T6B7Q7-F1
#
_cell.length_a   1.000
_cell.length_b   1.000
_cell.length_c   1.000
_cell.angle_alpha   90.00
_cell.angle_beta   90.00
_cell.angle_gamma   90.00
#
_symmetry.space_group_name_H-M   'P 1'
#
loop_
_entity.id
_entity.type
_entity.pdbx_description
1 polymer ?
#
loop_
_entity_poly.entity_id
_entity_poly.type
_entity_poly.pdbx_seq_one_letter_code
_entity_poly.pdbx_strand_id
1 'polypeptide(L)'
;MEYVYVILVALAVFKTAESLHCWKCQSRDDGECTDYFNATKHRIRPRLYQPIDTQIPSEENCETYLGFQITNQKPVCMKRVEIVHGRKHYTRKCEFIHVDLSVGECLQQVSEDPHVKQEYCQYCDSDFCNGTDPLKTRYWIALASIISFLLLRFLH
;
A
#
# COMPACT_ATOMS: atom_id res chain seq x y z
N MET A 1 32.13 -19.53 -10.69
CA MET A 1 30.80 -19.87 -10.16
C MET A 1 30.51 -19.13 -8.85
N GLU A 2 31.44 -19.07 -7.89
CA GLU A 2 31.24 -18.35 -6.61
C GLU A 2 30.97 -16.84 -6.76
N TYR A 3 31.73 -16.15 -7.61
CA TYR A 3 31.54 -14.71 -7.84
C TYR A 3 30.21 -14.37 -8.52
N VAL A 4 29.64 -15.30 -9.29
CA VAL A 4 28.34 -15.10 -9.95
C VAL A 4 27.23 -15.05 -8.92
N TYR A 5 27.28 -15.90 -7.89
CA TYR A 5 26.33 -15.89 -6.79
C TYR A 5 26.43 -14.60 -5.96
N VAL A 6 27.65 -14.15 -5.64
CA VAL A 6 27.88 -12.89 -4.91
C VAL A 6 27.35 -11.69 -5.71
N ILE A 7 27.57 -11.66 -7.02
CA ILE A 7 27.07 -10.59 -7.89
C ILE A 7 25.54 -10.62 -7.97
N LEU A 8 24.91 -11.80 -8.10
CA LEU A 8 23.45 -11.93 -8.13
C LEU A 8 22.80 -11.52 -6.80
N VAL A 9 23.41 -11.89 -5.67
CA VAL A 9 22.97 -11.45 -4.33
C VAL A 9 23.16 -9.94 -4.17
N ALA A 10 24.29 -9.38 -4.60
CA ALA A 10 24.52 -7.94 -4.57
C ALA A 10 23.46 -7.19 -5.41
N LEU A 11 23.21 -7.64 -6.64
CA LEU A 11 22.18 -7.11 -7.54
C LEU A 11 20.76 -7.21 -6.95
N ALA A 12 20.45 -8.27 -6.21
CA ALA A 12 19.16 -8.41 -5.51
C ALA A 12 19.00 -7.47 -4.30
N VAL A 13 20.11 -6.94 -3.76
CA VAL A 13 20.11 -6.03 -2.60
C VAL A 13 20.12 -4.55 -3.01
N PHE A 14 20.49 -4.23 -4.26
CA PHE A 14 20.36 -2.86 -4.77
C PHE A 14 18.89 -2.46 -4.86
N LYS A 15 18.44 -1.70 -3.85
CA LYS A 15 17.17 -0.98 -3.89
C LYS A 15 17.29 0.15 -4.91
N THR A 16 16.55 0.08 -6.01
CA THR A 16 16.36 1.23 -6.90
C THR A 16 15.56 2.30 -6.14
N ALA A 17 16.01 3.55 -6.22
CA ALA A 17 15.29 4.69 -5.64
C ALA A 17 14.16 5.09 -6.59
N GLU A 18 13.09 4.31 -6.60
CA GLU A 18 11.82 4.67 -7.24
C GLU A 18 10.91 5.33 -6.20
N SER A 19 10.09 6.27 -6.61
CA SER A 19 9.10 6.88 -5.72
C SER A 19 8.02 5.87 -5.35
N LEU A 20 7.51 5.95 -4.12
CA LEU A 20 6.45 5.06 -3.65
C LEU A 20 5.16 5.31 -4.44
N HIS A 21 4.53 4.26 -4.95
CA HIS A 21 3.23 4.35 -5.62
C HIS A 21 2.13 3.74 -4.74
N CYS A 22 1.01 4.45 -4.57
CA CYS A 22 -0.12 3.99 -3.76
C CYS A 22 -1.43 4.01 -4.55
N TRP A 23 -2.43 3.28 -4.06
CA TRP A 23 -3.80 3.48 -4.51
C TRP A 23 -4.39 4.72 -3.86
N LYS A 24 -5.12 5.50 -4.66
CA LYS A 24 -5.88 6.67 -4.23
C LYS A 24 -7.37 6.47 -4.52
N CYS A 25 -8.20 6.54 -3.49
CA CYS A 25 -9.65 6.59 -3.60
C CYS A 25 -10.35 6.90 -2.27
N GLN A 26 -11.61 7.33 -2.35
CA GLN A 26 -12.50 7.53 -1.21
C GLN A 26 -13.91 7.04 -1.55
N SER A 27 -14.51 6.19 -0.72
CA SER A 27 -15.90 5.76 -0.91
C SER A 27 -16.88 6.76 -0.29
N ARG A 28 -17.96 7.08 -1.02
CA ARG A 28 -19.09 7.89 -0.52
C ARG A 28 -20.41 7.12 -0.59
N ASP A 29 -20.67 6.38 -1.67
CA ASP A 29 -21.91 5.60 -1.84
C ASP A 29 -21.67 4.17 -2.39
N ASP A 30 -21.49 4.01 -3.71
CA ASP A 30 -21.36 2.71 -4.43
C ASP A 30 -20.04 2.60 -5.22
N GLY A 31 -18.98 3.22 -4.69
CA GLY A 31 -17.68 3.31 -5.35
C GLY A 31 -16.93 1.97 -5.42
N GLU A 32 -16.00 1.85 -6.38
CA GLU A 32 -15.11 0.69 -6.47
C GLU A 32 -14.04 0.67 -5.35
N CYS A 33 -13.93 1.75 -4.58
CA CYS A 33 -13.08 1.84 -3.40
C CYS A 33 -13.68 1.06 -2.22
N THR A 34 -13.47 -0.25 -2.17
CA THR A 34 -13.98 -1.12 -1.08
C THR A 34 -12.88 -2.02 -0.52
N ASP A 35 -13.19 -2.88 0.46
CA ASP A 35 -12.26 -3.91 0.92
C ASP A 35 -11.93 -4.95 -0.17
N TYR A 36 -12.93 -5.33 -0.99
CA TYR A 36 -12.68 -6.18 -2.15
C TYR A 36 -12.09 -5.34 -3.29
N PHE A 37 -10.77 -5.27 -3.29
CA PHE A 37 -10.02 -4.43 -4.20
C PHE A 37 -9.40 -5.25 -5.33
N ASN A 38 -9.92 -5.11 -6.56
CA ASN A 38 -9.38 -5.80 -7.73
C ASN A 38 -8.30 -4.96 -8.39
N ALA A 39 -7.10 -4.97 -7.82
CA ALA A 39 -5.94 -4.20 -8.30
C ALA A 39 -5.66 -4.41 -9.80
N THR A 40 -5.81 -5.64 -10.29
CA THR A 40 -5.59 -5.98 -11.69
C THR A 40 -6.56 -5.26 -12.61
N LYS A 41 -7.86 -5.24 -12.26
CA LYS A 41 -8.88 -4.50 -13.03
C LYS A 41 -8.55 -3.00 -13.09
N HIS A 42 -8.09 -2.41 -11.99
CA HIS A 42 -7.80 -0.98 -11.93
C HIS A 42 -6.54 -0.58 -12.71
N ARG A 43 -5.53 -1.46 -12.78
CA ARG A 43 -4.29 -1.20 -13.55
C ARG A 43 -4.51 -1.18 -15.07
N ILE A 44 -5.50 -1.91 -15.57
CA ILE A 44 -5.77 -2.05 -17.02
C ILE A 44 -6.59 -0.85 -17.55
N ARG A 45 -7.16 0.00 -16.67
CA ARG A 45 -7.90 1.18 -17.12
C ARG A 45 -6.96 2.18 -17.81
N PRO A 46 -7.32 2.75 -18.96
CA PRO A 46 -6.49 3.73 -19.66
C PRO A 46 -6.18 4.93 -18.76
N ARG A 47 -4.89 5.26 -18.57
CA ARG A 47 -4.42 6.46 -17.86
C ARG A 47 -4.90 7.78 -18.47
N LEU A 48 -5.50 7.74 -19.66
CA LEU A 48 -6.01 8.89 -20.41
C LEU A 48 -7.18 9.61 -19.73
N TYR A 49 -7.76 9.04 -18.67
CA TYR A 49 -8.78 9.68 -17.86
C TYR A 49 -8.45 9.46 -16.38
N GLN A 50 -7.78 10.43 -15.75
CA GLN A 50 -7.83 10.50 -14.28
C GLN A 50 -9.27 10.78 -13.91
N PRO A 51 -9.96 9.87 -13.21
CA PRO A 51 -11.33 10.11 -12.85
C PRO A 51 -11.36 11.32 -11.89
N ILE A 52 -12.12 12.35 -12.25
CA ILE A 52 -12.51 13.43 -11.32
C ILE A 52 -13.22 12.81 -10.09
N ASP A 53 -13.85 11.66 -10.30
CA ASP A 53 -14.49 10.86 -9.28
C ASP A 53 -13.47 10.10 -8.41
N THR A 54 -13.31 10.57 -7.17
CA THR A 54 -12.45 9.95 -6.16
C THR A 54 -12.91 8.57 -5.72
N GLN A 55 -14.10 8.13 -6.13
CA GLN A 55 -14.62 6.79 -5.83
C GLN A 55 -13.98 5.69 -6.67
N ILE A 56 -13.33 6.04 -7.78
CA ILE A 56 -12.65 5.10 -8.68
C ILE A 56 -11.17 5.03 -8.25
N PRO A 57 -10.66 3.84 -7.89
CA PRO A 57 -9.25 3.66 -7.59
C PRO A 57 -8.34 4.08 -8.74
N SER A 58 -7.41 4.99 -8.44
CA SER A 58 -6.34 5.40 -9.32
C SER A 58 -4.98 5.22 -8.67
N GLU A 59 -3.95 5.10 -9.49
CA GLU A 59 -2.55 5.14 -9.05
C GLU A 59 -2.14 6.57 -8.72
N GLU A 60 -1.46 6.74 -7.59
CA GLU A 60 -0.85 8.00 -7.16
C GLU A 60 0.63 7.75 -6.87
N ASN A 61 1.50 8.54 -7.48
CA ASN A 61 2.92 8.60 -7.15
C ASN A 61 3.09 9.52 -5.93
N CYS A 62 3.63 9.00 -4.83
CA CYS A 62 3.84 9.70 -3.56
C CYS A 62 5.11 10.57 -3.56
N GLU A 63 5.53 11.08 -4.71
CA GLU A 63 6.51 12.15 -4.78
C GLU A 63 6.04 13.34 -3.93
N THR A 64 7.03 14.00 -3.34
CA THR A 64 6.83 15.14 -2.44
C THR A 64 5.76 16.11 -2.90
N TYR A 65 4.80 16.40 -2.02
CA TYR A 65 3.81 17.46 -2.25
C TYR A 65 4.55 18.75 -2.66
N LEU A 66 4.27 19.25 -3.87
CA LEU A 66 4.80 20.52 -4.39
C LEU A 66 6.33 20.58 -4.58
N GLY A 67 7.02 19.43 -4.67
CA GLY A 67 8.47 19.39 -4.91
C GLY A 67 9.34 19.81 -3.71
N PHE A 68 8.74 20.01 -2.52
CA PHE A 68 9.46 20.32 -1.29
C PHE A 68 9.50 19.11 -0.36
N GLN A 69 10.70 18.61 -0.08
CA GLN A 69 10.94 17.61 0.96
C GLN A 69 10.73 18.25 2.32
N ILE A 70 9.61 17.90 2.97
CA ILE A 70 9.39 18.24 4.36
C ILE A 70 10.42 17.44 5.16
N THR A 71 11.36 18.15 5.78
CA THR A 71 12.39 17.53 6.62
C THR A 71 11.73 16.67 7.71
N ASN A 72 12.26 15.47 7.93
CA ASN A 72 11.77 14.48 8.91
C ASN A 72 10.42 13.84 8.59
N GLN A 73 9.98 13.85 7.33
CA GLN A 73 8.84 13.06 6.89
C GLN A 73 9.23 12.03 5.83
N LYS A 74 8.46 10.95 5.77
CA LYS A 74 8.56 9.93 4.72
C LYS A 74 7.17 9.62 4.14
N PRO A 75 7.07 9.36 2.83
CA PRO A 75 5.82 8.95 2.21
C PRO A 75 5.48 7.51 2.59
N VAL A 76 4.20 7.25 2.84
CA VAL A 76 3.63 5.92 3.07
C VAL A 76 2.27 5.80 2.37
N CYS A 77 1.84 4.58 2.06
CA CYS A 77 0.47 4.32 1.67
C CYS A 77 -0.41 4.16 2.91
N MET A 78 -1.58 4.80 2.92
CA MET A 78 -2.60 4.61 3.95
C MET A 78 -3.80 3.84 3.38
N LYS A 79 -4.36 2.92 4.16
CA LYS A 79 -5.73 2.40 4.03
C LYS A 79 -6.47 2.71 5.32
N ARG A 80 -7.65 3.32 5.25
CA ARG A 80 -8.53 3.61 6.38
C ARG A 80 -9.95 3.15 6.09
N VAL A 81 -10.60 2.62 7.13
CA VAL A 81 -12.03 2.28 7.14
C VAL A 81 -12.68 2.98 8.32
N GLU A 82 -13.68 3.79 8.03
CA GLU A 82 -14.49 4.51 9.01
C GLU A 82 -15.95 4.10 8.86
N ILE A 83 -16.68 4.01 9.97
CA ILE A 83 -18.14 3.87 9.97
C ILE A 83 -18.70 5.27 10.17
N VAL A 84 -19.40 5.79 9.17
CA VAL A 84 -20.07 7.10 9.20
C VAL A 84 -21.56 6.87 9.07
N HIS A 85 -22.33 7.28 10.08
CA HIS A 85 -23.79 7.04 10.14
C HIS A 85 -24.20 5.59 9.82
N GLY A 86 -23.41 4.62 10.32
CA GLY A 86 -23.66 3.19 10.13
C GLY A 86 -23.21 2.59 8.80
N ARG A 87 -22.57 3.38 7.91
CA ARG A 87 -22.02 2.91 6.63
C ARG A 87 -20.50 2.91 6.64
N LYS A 88 -19.88 1.93 5.98
CA LYS A 88 -18.41 1.87 5.85
C LYS A 88 -17.92 2.81 4.75
N HIS A 89 -16.95 3.64 5.10
CA HIS A 89 -16.22 4.53 4.22
C HIS A 89 -14.75 4.10 4.16
N TYR A 90 -14.26 3.90 2.94
CA TYR A 90 -12.90 3.48 2.65
C TYR A 90 -12.12 4.67 2.11
N THR A 91 -10.93 4.91 2.67
CA THR A 91 -10.00 5.92 2.17
C THR A 91 -8.64 5.29 1.92
N ARG A 92 -8.09 5.52 0.73
CA ARG A 92 -6.74 5.15 0.32
C ARG A 92 -6.05 6.36 -0.28
N LYS A 93 -4.82 6.63 0.11
CA LYS A 93 -4.01 7.74 -0.40
C LYS A 93 -2.55 7.58 0.02
N CYS A 94 -1.67 8.37 -0.60
CA CYS A 94 -0.38 8.71 0.00
C CYS A 94 -0.61 9.51 1.29
N GLU A 95 0.23 9.26 2.30
CA GLU A 95 0.30 10.01 3.55
C GLU A 95 1.76 10.26 3.90
N PHE A 96 2.05 11.35 4.62
CA PHE A 96 3.40 11.68 5.07
C PHE A 96 3.47 11.57 6.59
N ILE A 97 4.29 10.63 7.07
CA ILE A 97 4.49 10.40 8.50
C ILE A 97 5.90 10.78 8.90
N HIS A 98 6.11 11.04 10.20
CA HIS A 98 7.45 11.30 10.71
C HIS A 98 8.39 10.12 10.44
N VAL A 99 9.66 10.39 10.13
CA VAL A 99 10.65 9.34 9.78
C VAL A 99 10.81 8.28 10.87
N ASP A 100 10.69 8.68 12.14
CA ASP A 100 10.81 7.83 13.32
C ASP A 100 9.58 6.93 13.56
N LEU A 101 8.46 7.19 12.89
CA LEU A 101 7.26 6.36 13.01
C LEU A 101 7.40 5.10 12.14
N SER A 102 7.14 3.94 12.74
CA SER A 102 7.05 2.69 11.99
C SER A 102 5.76 2.62 11.19
N VAL A 103 5.80 1.92 10.06
CA VAL A 103 4.58 1.52 9.36
C VAL A 103 3.84 0.46 10.17
N GLY A 104 2.52 0.45 10.11
CA GLY A 104 1.67 -0.34 10.99
C GLY A 104 0.31 0.31 11.18
N GLU A 105 -0.36 0.00 12.30
CA GLU A 105 -1.63 0.64 12.63
C GLU A 105 -1.45 2.15 12.80
N CYS A 106 -2.35 2.93 12.19
CA CYS A 106 -2.32 4.38 12.38
C CYS A 106 -3.00 4.77 13.70
N LEU A 107 -2.69 5.98 14.19
CA LEU A 107 -3.32 6.52 15.39
C LEU A 107 -4.85 6.54 15.22
N GLN A 108 -5.57 6.08 16.25
CA GLN A 108 -7.02 6.23 16.28
C GLN A 108 -7.36 7.71 16.36
N GLN A 109 -8.07 8.21 15.35
CA GLN A 109 -8.61 9.55 15.38
C GLN A 109 -9.96 9.50 16.11
N VAL A 110 -10.07 10.20 17.23
CA VAL A 110 -11.35 10.44 17.89
C VAL A 110 -12.07 11.51 17.08
N SER A 111 -13.18 11.14 16.45
CA SER A 111 -14.04 12.10 15.77
C SER A 111 -14.89 12.84 16.80
N GLU A 112 -15.11 14.15 16.57
CA GLU A 112 -16.06 14.94 17.35
C GLU A 112 -17.52 14.51 17.07
N ASP A 113 -17.78 13.94 15.89
CA ASP A 113 -19.08 13.38 15.54
C ASP A 113 -19.22 11.95 16.12
N PRO A 114 -20.19 11.69 17.02
CA PRO A 114 -20.40 10.37 17.62
C PRO A 114 -20.82 9.29 16.61
N HIS A 115 -21.25 9.68 15.41
CA HIS A 115 -21.60 8.77 14.34
C HIS A 115 -20.43 8.40 13.43
N VAL A 116 -19.22 8.87 13.75
CA VAL A 116 -17.98 8.56 13.01
C VAL A 116 -17.06 7.73 13.89
N LYS A 117 -16.78 6.49 13.46
CA LYS A 117 -15.88 5.58 14.15
C LYS A 117 -14.82 5.03 13.21
N GLN A 118 -13.55 5.18 13.55
CA GLN A 118 -12.46 4.49 12.85
C GLN A 118 -12.48 2.99 13.19
N GLU A 119 -12.78 2.13 12.22
CA GLU A 119 -12.78 0.67 12.38
C GLU A 119 -11.40 0.08 12.10
N TYR A 120 -10.69 0.62 11.11
CA TYR A 120 -9.38 0.14 10.70
C TYR A 120 -8.56 1.28 10.11
N CYS A 121 -7.25 1.26 10.37
CA CYS A 121 -6.32 2.14 9.70
C CYS A 121 -4.90 1.58 9.72
N GLN A 122 -4.23 1.56 8.57
CA GLN A 122 -2.89 1.04 8.44
C GLN A 122 -2.05 1.85 7.45
N TYR A 123 -0.78 2.06 7.83
CA TYR A 123 0.30 2.52 6.98
C TYR A 123 1.15 1.35 6.48
N CYS A 124 1.66 1.47 5.25
CA CYS A 124 2.63 0.56 4.65
C CYS A 124 3.52 1.32 3.64
N ASP A 125 4.70 0.79 3.34
CA ASP A 125 5.80 1.47 2.65
C ASP A 125 6.32 0.72 1.39
N SER A 126 5.46 -0.10 0.80
CA SER A 126 5.75 -0.77 -0.48
C SER A 126 4.68 -0.43 -1.52
N ASP A 127 5.04 -0.50 -2.80
CA ASP A 127 4.14 -0.08 -3.85
C ASP A 127 2.81 -0.82 -3.80
N PHE A 128 1.73 -0.05 -3.90
CA PHE A 128 0.35 -0.52 -3.95
C PHE A 128 -0.10 -1.34 -2.73
N CYS A 129 0.65 -1.30 -1.63
CA CYS A 129 0.41 -2.12 -0.44
C CYS A 129 -0.96 -1.84 0.21
N ASN A 130 -1.51 -0.63 0.05
CA ASN A 130 -2.84 -0.27 0.53
C ASN A 130 -3.99 -0.82 -0.33
N GLY A 131 -3.68 -1.57 -1.40
CA GLY A 131 -4.65 -2.24 -2.27
C GLY A 131 -4.96 -3.68 -1.89
N THR A 132 -4.17 -4.33 -1.04
CA THR A 132 -4.36 -5.75 -0.68
C THR A 132 -4.28 -5.95 0.81
N ASP A 133 -5.08 -6.88 1.35
CA ASP A 133 -4.94 -7.24 2.76
C ASP A 133 -3.56 -7.88 3.00
N PRO A 134 -2.76 -7.33 3.93
CA PRO A 134 -1.37 -7.76 4.15
C PRO A 134 -1.24 -9.21 4.62
N LEU A 135 -2.33 -9.79 5.13
CA LEU A 135 -2.39 -11.19 5.57
C LEU A 135 -2.18 -12.18 4.42
N LYS A 136 -2.70 -11.89 3.22
CA LYS A 136 -2.57 -12.80 2.07
C LYS A 136 -1.16 -12.82 1.50
N THR A 137 -0.52 -11.66 1.41
CA THR A 137 0.83 -11.54 0.82
C THR A 137 1.91 -12.20 1.67
N ARG A 138 1.82 -12.09 3.01
CA ARG A 138 2.77 -12.75 3.94
C ARG A 138 2.74 -14.27 3.85
N TYR A 139 1.56 -14.86 3.68
CA TYR A 139 1.39 -16.30 3.54
C TYR A 139 2.06 -16.86 2.28
N TRP A 140 1.89 -16.19 1.13
CA TRP A 140 2.49 -16.61 -0.14
C TRP A 140 4.01 -16.52 -0.14
N ILE A 141 4.58 -15.48 0.48
CA ILE A 141 6.05 -15.34 0.61
C ILE A 141 6.62 -16.45 1.49
N ALA A 142 5.95 -16.77 2.60
CA ALA A 142 6.36 -17.86 3.49
C ALA A 142 6.28 -19.23 2.80
N LEU A 143 5.24 -19.48 1.99
CA LEU A 143 5.15 -20.70 1.19
C LEU A 143 6.25 -20.78 0.13
N ALA A 144 6.53 -19.68 -0.58
CA ALA A 144 7.56 -19.63 -1.61
C ALA A 144 8.96 -19.90 -1.04
N SER A 145 9.28 -19.38 0.15
CA SER A 145 10.57 -19.64 0.81
C SER A 145 10.73 -21.09 1.25
N ILE A 146 9.67 -21.71 1.78
CA ILE A 146 9.66 -23.13 2.16
C ILE A 146 9.84 -24.02 0.91
N ILE A 147 9.12 -23.74 -0.17
CA ILE A 147 9.21 -24.51 -1.43
C ILE A 147 10.61 -24.41 -2.03
N SER A 148 11.20 -23.21 -2.06
CA SER A 148 12.57 -23.00 -2.54
C SER A 148 13.59 -23.81 -1.74
N PHE A 149 13.47 -23.81 -0.41
CA PHE A 149 14.34 -24.62 0.46
C PHE A 149 14.19 -26.13 0.21
N LEU A 150 12.97 -26.62 0.00
CA LEU A 150 12.73 -28.03 -0.34
C LEU A 150 13.31 -28.39 -1.71
N LEU A 151 13.12 -27.57 -2.74
CA LEU A 151 13.68 -27.81 -4.07
C LEU A 151 15.22 -27.86 -4.06
N LEU A 152 15.86 -26.97 -3.30
CA LEU A 152 17.33 -26.99 -3.12
C LEU A 152 17.83 -28.25 -2.41
N ARG A 153 17.01 -28.87 -1.54
CA ARG A 153 17.33 -30.12 -0.85
C ARG A 153 17.14 -31.37 -1.71
N PHE A 154 16.31 -31.30 -2.76
CA PHE A 154 16.07 -32.43 -3.68
C PHE A 154 16.99 -32.39 -4.91
N LEU A 155 17.63 -31.26 -5.18
CA LEU A 155 18.58 -31.06 -6.29
C LEU A 155 20.05 -31.30 -5.88
N HIS A 156 20.30 -31.71 -4.63
CA HIS A 156 21.61 -32.05 -4.07
C HIS A 156 21.52 -33.41 -3.35
#